data_AF-A0A399ZZJ9-F1
#
_entry.id   AF-A0A399ZZJ9-F1
#
_cell.length_a   1.000
_cell.length_b   1.000
_cell.length_c   1.000
_cell.angle_alpha   90.00
_cell.angle_beta   90.00
_cell.angle_gamma   90.00
#
_symmetry.space_group_name_H-M   'P 1'
#
loop_
_entity.id
_entity.type
_entity.pdbx_description
1 polymer ?
#
loop_
_entity_poly.entity_id
_entity_poly.type
_entity_poly.pdbx_seq_one_letter_code
_entity_poly.pdbx_strand_id
1 'polypeptide(L)'
;AALGQFNIAGSQWIPFYALYLWRLGRSATRRAALRNGLTAGLFLGFQAWAELTYASFLLIWTALFGLWWLAAGIRPPLRRALAPAAWGIAALGLVAGAALLPFLAAMLPDLRQEGDFFASGGGFADIFSADLMGFWLPTRLHPLLGHWAAALPFPNDKGQQIYLGYSALILALLGVYTGLTSRRAARHATLFWVVAFVVFTWLSLGPWLRWGGVDSALPGPFALVSRLPFFSGNRYPSRYSVLVMLALAVLAAQGLAWLLARPRLRGQAASILVASLAALLFVGEHLSAPLPLTGMRVPPLYAQLAAEAGDFALLELPTGWRNGARVLGREDLIIMRQQWDQTIHGKRRLGGNTSRNPETKFQYFTEAPLIGDLIALMNADREHLAPVLDAMYPELVARGRRLAPQLLDFLGIRYVTLHVDRAPALLIRYVEDALPLDRVSEWQGPDWTGAPATIRLYRVRPAPPSTAQHYGLASPDSHHLLAEGWSSAAAPGGPRYATRPAPALLLDLPDQGGQVILTMDAPATARYALNSTPVAHQVEGSRHALTIPPGLATEPIDRLQITFLDAPRPAAEVAAALAPQGTPIGATGSRLDPGVALVIRSAGQEVGDFAHILVNGREA
;
A
#
# COMPACT_ATOMS: atom_id res chain seq x y z
N ALA A 1 -2.23 -5.59 21.13
CA ALA A 1 -0.93 -4.90 20.98
C ALA A 1 -0.75 -4.43 19.55
N ALA A 2 -0.12 -3.28 19.30
CA ALA A 2 -0.01 -2.71 17.95
C ALA A 2 0.97 -3.46 17.02
N LEU A 3 1.84 -4.34 17.54
CA LEU A 3 2.74 -5.21 16.76
C LEU A 3 3.42 -4.54 15.54
N GLY A 4 3.88 -3.29 15.72
CA GLY A 4 4.53 -2.49 14.67
C GLY A 4 3.61 -1.61 13.82
N GLN A 5 2.29 -1.67 13.99
CA GLN A 5 1.29 -0.80 13.35
C GLN A 5 0.94 0.40 14.25
N PHE A 6 1.90 1.31 14.44
CA PHE A 6 1.75 2.43 15.38
C PHE A 6 0.61 3.41 15.04
N ASN A 7 0.30 3.58 13.75
CA ASN A 7 -0.86 4.33 13.29
C ASN A 7 -2.18 3.80 13.89
N ILE A 8 -2.31 2.48 14.07
CA ILE A 8 -3.50 1.86 14.65
C ILE A 8 -3.62 2.12 16.15
N ALA A 9 -2.51 2.33 16.85
CA ALA A 9 -2.55 2.77 18.24
C ALA A 9 -3.17 4.18 18.39
N GLY A 10 -3.20 4.96 17.30
CA GLY A 10 -3.80 6.29 17.22
C GLY A 10 -5.34 6.32 17.18
N SER A 11 -6.02 5.53 18.01
CA SER A 11 -7.49 5.41 18.04
C SER A 11 -8.17 6.24 19.14
N GLN A 12 -7.40 6.99 19.93
CA GLN A 12 -7.88 7.74 21.09
C GLN A 12 -8.87 8.88 20.75
N TRP A 13 -8.92 9.32 19.49
CA TRP A 13 -9.79 10.42 19.06
C TRP A 13 -11.24 9.99 18.81
N ILE A 14 -11.46 8.69 18.54
CA ILE A 14 -12.78 8.10 18.24
C ILE A 14 -13.83 8.39 19.34
N PRO A 15 -13.56 8.14 20.64
CA PRO A 15 -14.53 8.42 21.69
C PRO A 15 -14.89 9.91 21.80
N PHE A 16 -13.92 10.80 21.58
CA PHE A 16 -14.17 12.25 21.62
C PHE A 16 -15.04 12.68 20.44
N TYR A 17 -14.76 12.20 19.23
CA TYR A 17 -15.63 12.45 18.07
C TYR A 17 -17.07 12.01 18.34
N ALA A 18 -17.25 10.76 18.80
CA ALA A 18 -18.56 10.21 19.10
C ALA A 18 -19.30 11.03 20.18
N LEU A 19 -18.60 11.46 21.23
CA LEU A 19 -19.15 12.31 22.28
C LEU A 19 -19.63 13.66 21.75
N TYR A 20 -18.83 14.35 20.94
CA TYR A 20 -19.19 15.68 20.43
C TYR A 20 -20.27 15.61 19.36
N LEU A 21 -20.34 14.55 18.55
CA LEU A 21 -21.48 14.32 17.66
C LEU A 21 -22.76 14.04 18.45
N TRP A 22 -22.67 13.24 19.53
CA TRP A 22 -23.79 12.99 20.42
C TRP A 22 -24.30 14.28 21.10
N ARG A 23 -23.38 15.16 21.53
CA ARG A 23 -23.70 16.49 22.06
C ARG A 23 -24.29 17.42 21.01
N LEU A 24 -23.82 17.34 19.76
CA LEU A 24 -24.37 18.09 18.64
C LEU A 24 -25.85 17.75 18.43
N GLY A 25 -26.21 16.47 18.39
CA GLY A 25 -27.61 16.02 18.27
C GLY A 25 -28.52 16.46 19.43
N ARG A 26 -27.96 16.94 20.55
CA ARG A 26 -28.71 17.46 21.71
C ARG A 26 -28.63 18.98 21.85
N SER A 27 -28.02 19.68 20.89
CA SER A 27 -27.77 21.11 21.00
C SER A 27 -29.06 21.92 20.78
N ALA A 28 -29.46 22.69 21.79
CA ALA A 28 -30.65 23.55 21.72
C ALA A 28 -30.37 24.93 21.10
N THR A 29 -29.10 25.36 21.02
CA THR A 29 -28.71 26.68 20.52
C THR A 29 -27.67 26.57 19.41
N ARG A 30 -27.65 27.56 18.50
CA ARG A 30 -26.66 27.66 17.42
C ARG A 30 -25.23 27.67 17.97
N ARG A 31 -24.96 28.42 19.04
CA ARG A 31 -23.63 28.49 19.67
C ARG A 31 -23.16 27.13 20.20
N ALA A 32 -24.05 26.38 20.86
CA ALA A 32 -23.72 25.04 21.34
C ALA A 32 -23.47 24.07 20.17
N ALA A 33 -24.33 24.13 19.14
CA ALA A 33 -24.18 23.29 17.95
C ALA A 33 -22.88 23.59 17.19
N LEU A 34 -22.53 24.87 16.98
CA LEU A 34 -21.26 25.28 16.38
C LEU A 34 -20.07 24.77 17.20
N ARG A 35 -20.05 24.98 18.52
CA ARG A 35 -18.96 24.49 19.38
C ARG A 35 -18.78 22.98 19.27
N ASN A 36 -19.88 22.22 19.35
CA ASN A 36 -19.84 20.77 19.26
C ASN A 36 -19.44 20.29 17.86
N GLY A 37 -19.93 20.95 16.81
CA GLY A 37 -19.57 20.70 15.42
C GLY A 37 -18.09 20.95 15.13
N LEU A 38 -17.55 22.11 15.54
CA LEU A 38 -16.13 22.43 15.43
C LEU A 38 -15.26 21.40 16.15
N THR A 39 -15.65 21.02 17.37
CA THR A 39 -14.88 20.06 18.17
C THR A 39 -14.95 18.64 17.59
N ALA A 40 -16.12 18.22 17.08
CA ALA A 40 -16.24 16.97 16.35
C ALA A 40 -15.41 16.99 15.06
N GLY A 41 -15.43 18.08 14.29
CA GLY A 41 -14.61 18.25 13.10
C GLY A 41 -13.11 18.18 13.40
N LEU A 42 -12.67 18.77 14.51
CA LEU A 42 -11.29 18.70 14.99
C LEU A 42 -10.88 17.25 15.31
N PHE A 43 -11.68 16.51 16.08
CA PHE A 43 -11.36 15.12 16.41
C PHE A 43 -11.46 14.18 15.22
N LEU A 44 -12.34 14.45 14.25
CA LEU A 44 -12.36 13.73 12.98
C LEU A 44 -11.08 14.02 12.18
N GLY A 45 -10.63 15.27 12.16
CA GLY A 45 -9.35 15.67 11.59
C GLY A 45 -8.17 14.94 12.24
N PHE A 46 -8.07 14.99 13.57
CA PHE A 46 -7.03 14.25 14.30
C PHE A 46 -7.08 12.75 14.04
N GLN A 47 -8.28 12.16 13.95
CA GLN A 47 -8.40 10.76 13.59
C GLN A 47 -7.96 10.49 12.16
N ALA A 48 -8.27 11.36 11.20
CA ALA A 48 -7.85 11.20 9.81
C ALA A 48 -6.31 11.28 9.65
N TRP A 49 -5.66 12.15 10.42
CA TRP A 49 -4.20 12.26 10.46
C TRP A 49 -3.53 11.10 11.20
N ALA A 50 -4.17 10.54 12.22
CA ALA A 50 -3.66 9.37 12.93
C ALA A 50 -3.84 8.08 12.10
N GLU A 51 -5.03 7.89 11.53
CA GLU A 51 -5.40 6.75 10.69
C GLU A 51 -6.64 7.09 9.84
N LEU A 52 -6.41 7.37 8.55
CA LEU A 52 -7.46 7.75 7.59
C LEU A 52 -8.57 6.70 7.48
N THR A 53 -8.24 5.42 7.64
CA THR A 53 -9.22 4.32 7.62
C THR A 53 -10.22 4.44 8.77
N TYR A 54 -9.78 4.88 9.96
CA TYR A 54 -10.69 5.06 11.10
C TYR A 54 -11.59 6.28 10.92
N ALA A 55 -11.11 7.33 10.25
CA ALA A 55 -11.98 8.44 9.88
C ALA A 55 -13.12 8.01 8.96
N SER A 56 -12.89 7.11 7.99
CA SER A 56 -13.97 6.59 7.14
C SER A 56 -14.98 5.75 7.92
N PHE A 57 -14.54 4.99 8.94
CA PHE A 57 -15.44 4.25 9.82
C PHE A 57 -16.34 5.19 10.63
N LEU A 58 -15.78 6.33 11.07
CA LEU A 58 -16.56 7.38 11.74
C LEU A 58 -17.60 8.00 10.81
N LEU A 59 -17.39 8.04 9.49
CA LEU A 59 -18.43 8.48 8.55
C LEU A 59 -19.61 7.51 8.53
N ILE A 60 -19.36 6.20 8.51
CA ILE A 60 -20.42 5.18 8.62
C ILE A 60 -21.14 5.30 9.96
N TRP A 61 -20.39 5.47 11.05
CA TRP A 61 -20.97 5.67 12.38
C TRP A 61 -21.83 6.94 12.45
N THR A 62 -21.39 8.03 11.82
CA THR A 62 -22.12 9.29 11.72
C THR A 62 -23.39 9.17 10.89
N ALA A 63 -23.36 8.43 9.78
CA ALA A 63 -24.56 8.12 9.01
C ALA A 63 -25.56 7.31 9.85
N LEU A 64 -25.09 6.25 10.54
CA LEU A 64 -25.92 5.45 11.43
C LEU A 64 -26.51 6.29 12.58
N PHE A 65 -25.70 7.16 13.19
CA PHE A 65 -26.14 8.09 14.24
C PHE A 65 -27.17 9.09 13.72
N GLY A 66 -26.96 9.65 12.52
CA GLY A 66 -27.90 10.57 11.88
C GLY A 66 -29.25 9.92 11.60
N LEU A 67 -29.26 8.71 11.03
CA LEU A 67 -30.48 7.94 10.78
C LEU A 67 -31.23 7.62 12.09
N TRP A 68 -30.51 7.16 13.12
CA TRP A 68 -31.10 6.94 14.43
C TRP A 68 -31.63 8.23 15.06
N TRP A 69 -30.90 9.34 14.96
CA TRP A 69 -31.30 10.62 15.53
C TRP A 69 -32.57 11.16 14.87
N LEU A 70 -32.71 11.02 13.55
CA LEU A 70 -33.92 11.35 12.81
C LEU A 70 -35.10 10.43 13.19
N ALA A 71 -34.87 9.11 13.29
CA ALA A 71 -35.89 8.12 13.62
C ALA A 71 -36.37 8.19 15.08
N ALA A 72 -35.45 8.43 16.02
CA ALA A 72 -35.77 8.66 17.43
C ALA A 72 -36.43 10.04 17.65
N GLY A 73 -36.26 10.94 16.68
CA GLY A 73 -36.70 12.34 16.68
C GLY A 73 -38.09 12.61 16.11
N ILE A 74 -38.94 11.61 15.81
CA ILE A 74 -40.28 11.78 15.20
C ILE A 74 -41.29 12.42 16.19
N ARG A 75 -41.01 13.64 16.68
CA ARG A 75 -41.87 14.51 17.51
C ARG A 75 -41.61 16.01 17.21
N PRO A 76 -42.59 16.90 17.40
CA PRO A 76 -42.52 18.33 17.06
C PRO A 76 -41.29 19.14 17.56
N PRO A 77 -40.61 18.85 18.70
CA PRO A 77 -39.38 19.55 19.08
C PRO A 77 -38.18 19.36 18.11
N LEU A 78 -38.21 18.39 17.18
CA LEU A 78 -37.12 18.15 16.24
C LEU A 78 -36.89 19.32 15.26
N ARG A 79 -37.96 19.99 14.78
CA ARG A 79 -37.83 21.14 13.87
C ARG A 79 -37.02 22.29 14.48
N ARG A 80 -37.10 22.49 15.80
CA ARG A 80 -36.34 23.51 16.53
C ARG A 80 -34.88 23.11 16.75
N ALA A 81 -34.55 21.82 16.73
CA ALA A 81 -33.19 21.29 16.87
C ALA A 81 -32.45 21.16 15.52
N LEU A 82 -33.18 21.01 14.40
CA LEU A 82 -32.60 20.86 13.06
C LEU A 82 -31.81 22.10 12.61
N ALA A 83 -32.34 23.31 12.85
CA ALA A 83 -31.67 24.55 12.44
C ALA A 83 -30.31 24.77 13.15
N PRO A 84 -30.19 24.64 14.48
CA PRO A 84 -28.89 24.60 15.15
C PRO A 84 -27.99 23.46 14.66
N ALA A 85 -28.53 22.25 14.50
CA ALA A 85 -27.76 21.09 14.08
C ALA A 85 -27.13 21.29 12.70
N ALA A 86 -27.83 21.91 11.74
CA ALA A 86 -27.28 22.21 10.42
C ALA A 86 -26.02 23.09 10.50
N TRP A 87 -26.01 24.11 11.37
CA TRP A 87 -24.81 24.92 11.62
C TRP A 87 -23.66 24.11 12.21
N GLY A 88 -23.95 23.21 13.15
CA GLY A 88 -22.92 22.35 13.72
C GLY A 88 -22.38 21.32 12.71
N ILE A 89 -23.22 20.75 11.85
CA ILE A 89 -22.81 19.85 10.78
C ILE A 89 -21.96 20.60 9.76
N ALA A 90 -22.36 21.82 9.37
CA ALA A 90 -21.56 22.67 8.49
C ALA A 90 -20.19 23.00 9.10
N ALA A 91 -20.14 23.32 10.41
CA ALA A 91 -18.89 23.57 11.11
C ALA A 91 -18.00 22.32 11.21
N LEU A 92 -18.59 21.14 11.44
CA LEU A 92 -17.89 19.85 11.41
C LEU A 92 -17.27 19.62 10.04
N GLY A 93 -18.07 19.73 8.97
CA GLY A 93 -17.63 19.53 7.59
C GLY A 93 -16.54 20.51 7.18
N LEU A 94 -16.65 21.78 7.57
CA LEU A 94 -15.64 22.80 7.31
C LEU A 94 -14.30 22.47 7.99
N VAL A 95 -14.30 22.15 9.28
CA VAL A 95 -13.06 21.85 10.02
C VAL A 95 -12.43 20.54 9.55
N ALA A 96 -13.23 19.49 9.35
CA ALA A 96 -12.74 18.22 8.83
C ALA A 96 -12.20 18.36 7.39
N GLY A 97 -12.90 19.12 6.54
CA GLY A 97 -12.47 19.43 5.17
C GLY A 97 -11.17 20.22 5.14
N ALA A 98 -11.05 21.25 5.98
CA ALA A 98 -9.81 22.01 6.13
C ALA A 98 -8.63 21.14 6.60
N ALA A 99 -8.88 20.22 7.55
CA ALA A 99 -7.87 19.28 8.03
C ALA A 99 -7.42 18.28 6.95
N LEU A 100 -8.29 17.94 5.99
CA LEU A 100 -7.98 17.04 4.87
C LEU A 100 -7.36 17.75 3.67
N LEU A 101 -7.36 19.08 3.63
CA LEU A 101 -6.87 19.85 2.48
C LEU A 101 -5.40 19.54 2.12
N PRO A 102 -4.45 19.38 3.08
CA PRO A 102 -3.08 19.01 2.74
C PRO A 102 -2.96 17.63 2.07
N PHE A 103 -3.76 16.65 2.51
CA PHE A 103 -3.80 15.33 1.86
C PHE A 103 -4.31 15.45 0.43
N LEU A 104 -5.42 16.18 0.22
CA LEU A 104 -5.98 16.37 -1.11
C LEU A 104 -5.03 17.15 -2.02
N ALA A 105 -4.34 18.17 -1.51
CA ALA A 105 -3.37 18.95 -2.27
C ALA A 105 -2.19 18.09 -2.75
N ALA A 106 -1.70 17.16 -1.91
CA ALA A 106 -0.64 16.23 -2.29
C ALA A 106 -1.13 15.10 -3.22
N MET A 107 -2.36 14.61 -3.02
CA MET A 107 -2.90 13.44 -3.71
C MET A 107 -3.51 13.75 -5.08
N LEU A 108 -4.14 14.92 -5.23
CA LEU A 108 -4.92 15.26 -6.42
C LEU A 108 -4.08 15.39 -7.71
N PRO A 109 -2.83 15.92 -7.69
CA PRO A 109 -1.96 15.91 -8.87
C PRO A 109 -1.69 14.50 -9.38
N ASP A 110 -1.33 13.57 -8.49
CA ASP A 110 -1.05 12.18 -8.84
C ASP A 110 -2.30 11.48 -9.40
N LEU A 111 -3.46 11.67 -8.77
CA LEU A 111 -4.73 11.12 -9.24
C LEU A 111 -5.16 11.65 -10.61
N ARG A 112 -4.87 12.93 -10.90
CA ARG A 112 -5.14 13.52 -12.22
C ARG A 112 -4.22 12.97 -13.29
N GLN A 113 -2.98 12.64 -12.94
CA GLN A 113 -1.98 12.15 -13.88
C GLN A 113 -2.11 10.64 -14.12
N GLU A 114 -2.27 9.84 -13.08
CA GLU A 114 -2.23 8.37 -13.15
C GLU A 114 -3.60 7.70 -13.00
N GLY A 115 -4.67 8.47 -12.76
CA GLY A 115 -6.01 7.94 -12.52
C GLY A 115 -6.18 7.36 -11.11
N ASP A 116 -7.22 6.55 -10.90
CA ASP A 116 -7.42 5.86 -9.62
C ASP A 116 -6.52 4.63 -9.51
N PHE A 117 -5.39 4.80 -8.81
CA PHE A 117 -4.50 3.70 -8.42
C PHE A 117 -4.62 3.35 -6.92
N PHE A 118 -5.68 3.82 -6.24
CA PHE A 118 -5.94 3.49 -4.83
C PHE A 118 -6.49 2.08 -4.64
N ALA A 119 -7.26 1.60 -5.62
CA ALA A 119 -7.97 0.33 -5.57
C ALA A 119 -7.67 -0.54 -6.80
N SER A 120 -6.99 -1.67 -6.58
CA SER A 120 -6.97 -2.80 -7.50
C SER A 120 -7.37 -4.06 -6.73
N GLY A 121 -8.41 -4.75 -7.20
CA GLY A 121 -8.96 -5.96 -6.59
C GLY A 121 -9.57 -5.75 -5.19
N GLY A 122 -10.04 -6.84 -4.57
CA GLY A 122 -10.52 -6.85 -3.17
C GLY A 122 -9.45 -6.49 -2.14
N GLY A 123 -8.22 -6.19 -2.57
CA GLY A 123 -7.16 -5.59 -1.78
C GLY A 123 -6.74 -6.41 -0.57
N PHE A 124 -6.84 -7.74 -0.63
CA PHE A 124 -6.64 -8.66 0.50
C PHE A 124 -7.68 -8.52 1.63
N ALA A 125 -8.84 -7.91 1.39
CA ALA A 125 -9.92 -7.84 2.38
C ALA A 125 -10.33 -9.23 2.88
N ASP A 126 -10.31 -10.24 2.01
CA ASP A 126 -10.59 -11.64 2.38
C ASP A 126 -9.60 -12.15 3.44
N ILE A 127 -8.32 -11.80 3.30
CA ILE A 127 -7.27 -12.19 4.24
C ILE A 127 -7.47 -11.47 5.57
N PHE A 128 -7.62 -10.14 5.59
CA PHE A 128 -7.64 -9.36 6.84
C PHE A 128 -9.02 -9.25 7.49
N SER A 129 -9.95 -10.15 7.15
CA SER A 129 -11.28 -10.25 7.76
C SER A 129 -11.22 -10.88 9.14
N ALA A 130 -12.15 -10.49 10.03
CA ALA A 130 -12.25 -11.13 11.33
C ALA A 130 -12.79 -12.56 11.23
N ASP A 131 -12.25 -13.45 12.05
CA ASP A 131 -12.82 -14.78 12.24
C ASP A 131 -13.79 -14.75 13.43
N LEU A 132 -14.97 -15.37 13.28
CA LEU A 132 -15.95 -15.47 14.36
C LEU A 132 -15.37 -16.11 15.63
N MET A 133 -14.47 -17.09 15.48
CA MET A 133 -13.82 -17.74 16.61
C MET A 133 -12.92 -16.74 17.36
N GLY A 134 -12.31 -15.79 16.65
CA GLY A 134 -11.45 -14.76 17.19
C GLY A 134 -12.12 -13.81 18.19
N PHE A 135 -13.45 -13.71 18.21
CA PHE A 135 -14.17 -12.89 19.21
C PHE A 135 -14.16 -13.47 20.62
N TRP A 136 -13.94 -14.78 20.72
CA TRP A 136 -14.06 -15.54 21.97
C TRP A 136 -12.72 -15.91 22.58
N LEU A 137 -11.62 -15.69 21.87
CA LEU A 137 -10.32 -16.24 22.21
C LEU A 137 -9.34 -15.12 22.57
N PRO A 138 -8.58 -15.24 23.66
CA PRO A 138 -7.56 -14.26 24.02
C PRO A 138 -6.43 -14.26 23.01
N THR A 139 -5.75 -13.12 22.89
CA THR A 139 -4.60 -12.96 21.99
C THR A 139 -3.59 -14.12 22.12
N ARG A 140 -2.98 -14.51 21.00
CA ARG A 140 -1.84 -15.46 20.98
C ARG A 140 -0.66 -15.05 21.87
N LEU A 141 -0.61 -13.79 22.32
CA LEU A 141 0.40 -13.25 23.23
C LEU A 141 -0.03 -13.30 24.71
N HIS A 142 -1.17 -13.93 25.02
CA HIS A 142 -1.64 -14.04 26.40
C HIS A 142 -0.71 -14.98 27.19
N PRO A 143 -0.18 -14.58 28.36
CA PRO A 143 0.84 -15.38 29.07
C PRO A 143 0.39 -16.81 29.40
N LEU A 144 -0.89 -17.00 29.71
CA LEU A 144 -1.43 -18.31 30.14
C LEU A 144 -2.12 -19.09 29.01
N LEU A 145 -2.70 -18.39 28.03
CA LEU A 145 -3.63 -18.96 27.05
C LEU A 145 -3.15 -18.77 25.61
N GLY A 146 -2.05 -18.05 25.42
CA GLY A 146 -1.54 -17.66 24.11
C GLY A 146 -1.08 -18.84 23.27
N HIS A 147 -0.43 -19.84 23.88
CA HIS A 147 0.01 -21.06 23.18
C HIS A 147 -1.18 -21.85 22.63
N TRP A 148 -2.24 -21.99 23.41
CA TRP A 148 -3.47 -22.61 22.97
C TRP A 148 -4.14 -21.80 21.85
N ALA A 149 -4.27 -20.48 22.02
CA ALA A 149 -4.84 -19.61 21.01
C ALA A 149 -4.04 -19.62 19.69
N ALA A 150 -2.71 -19.70 19.76
CA ALA A 150 -1.82 -19.77 18.60
C ALA A 150 -1.96 -21.07 17.80
N ALA A 151 -2.32 -22.18 18.45
CA ALA A 151 -2.47 -23.49 17.83
C ALA A 151 -3.80 -23.69 17.09
N LEU A 152 -4.74 -22.74 17.22
CA LEU A 152 -6.04 -22.84 16.59
C LEU A 152 -5.98 -22.58 15.07
N PRO A 153 -6.83 -23.23 14.27
CA PRO A 153 -6.70 -23.30 12.81
C PRO A 153 -7.18 -22.03 12.07
N PHE A 154 -7.10 -20.85 12.70
CA PHE A 154 -7.49 -19.58 12.09
C PHE A 154 -6.35 -18.56 12.16
N PRO A 155 -6.28 -17.62 11.20
CA PRO A 155 -5.31 -16.55 11.24
C PRO A 155 -5.43 -15.70 12.52
N ASN A 156 -4.36 -15.68 13.32
CA ASN A 156 -4.34 -15.03 14.64
C ASN A 156 -3.11 -14.12 14.85
N ASP A 157 -2.39 -13.79 13.78
CA ASP A 157 -1.12 -13.07 13.78
C ASP A 157 -1.21 -11.65 13.18
N LYS A 158 -2.25 -11.35 12.39
CA LYS A 158 -2.38 -10.08 11.64
C LYS A 158 -3.57 -9.22 12.07
N GLY A 159 -4.04 -9.37 13.32
CA GLY A 159 -5.12 -8.56 13.87
C GLY A 159 -6.54 -9.00 13.48
N GLN A 160 -6.68 -10.21 12.93
CA GLN A 160 -7.99 -10.82 12.60
C GLN A 160 -8.71 -11.37 13.85
N GLN A 161 -7.98 -11.51 14.96
CA GLN A 161 -8.49 -11.93 16.26
C GLN A 161 -8.98 -10.72 17.07
N ILE A 162 -10.30 -10.53 17.19
CA ILE A 162 -10.94 -9.41 17.89
C ILE A 162 -11.49 -9.89 19.24
N TYR A 163 -10.62 -10.24 20.17
CA TYR A 163 -11.09 -10.68 21.49
C TYR A 163 -11.86 -9.57 22.21
N LEU A 164 -13.10 -9.85 22.62
CA LEU A 164 -13.96 -8.87 23.28
C LEU A 164 -13.79 -8.84 24.81
N GLY A 165 -13.30 -9.95 25.41
CA GLY A 165 -13.25 -10.17 26.85
C GLY A 165 -14.59 -10.57 27.45
N TYR A 166 -14.60 -11.63 28.25
CA TYR A 166 -15.83 -12.12 28.88
C TYR A 166 -16.35 -11.14 29.92
N SER A 167 -15.47 -10.51 30.69
CA SER A 167 -15.83 -9.49 31.68
C SER A 167 -16.58 -8.31 31.05
N ALA A 168 -16.09 -7.79 29.92
CA ALA A 168 -16.73 -6.70 29.19
C ALA A 168 -18.06 -7.14 28.56
N LEU A 169 -18.12 -8.35 27.99
CA LEU A 169 -19.36 -8.92 27.44
C LEU A 169 -20.46 -9.06 28.50
N ILE A 170 -20.13 -9.59 29.69
CA ILE A 170 -21.10 -9.75 30.79
C ILE A 170 -21.62 -8.38 31.24
N LEU A 171 -20.74 -7.40 31.42
CA LEU A 171 -21.15 -6.03 31.77
C LEU A 171 -22.00 -5.40 30.66
N ALA A 172 -21.67 -5.64 29.39
CA ALA A 172 -22.44 -5.13 28.27
C ALA A 172 -23.83 -5.75 28.20
N LEU A 173 -23.97 -7.06 28.41
CA LEU A 173 -25.27 -7.73 28.49
C LEU A 173 -26.13 -7.16 29.64
N LEU A 174 -25.52 -6.90 30.79
CA LEU A 174 -26.19 -6.23 31.91
C LEU A 174 -26.61 -4.79 31.54
N GLY A 175 -25.75 -4.05 30.84
CA GLY A 175 -26.05 -2.72 30.33
C GLY A 175 -27.21 -2.72 29.33
N VAL A 176 -27.25 -3.70 28.41
CA VAL A 176 -28.35 -3.91 27.47
C VAL A 176 -29.63 -4.20 28.23
N TYR A 177 -29.64 -5.19 29.13
CA TYR A 177 -30.83 -5.56 29.91
C TYR A 177 -31.40 -4.36 30.69
N THR A 178 -30.54 -3.65 31.41
CA THR A 178 -30.95 -2.51 32.24
C THR A 178 -31.36 -1.30 31.40
N GLY A 179 -30.70 -1.07 30.26
CA GLY A 179 -31.05 0.00 29.32
C GLY A 179 -32.37 -0.22 28.61
N LEU A 180 -32.64 -1.47 28.19
CA LEU A 180 -33.90 -1.83 27.52
C LEU A 180 -35.12 -1.80 28.46
N THR A 181 -34.92 -2.06 29.75
CA THR A 181 -35.96 -1.96 30.79
C THR A 181 -36.11 -0.55 31.37
N SER A 182 -35.23 0.38 31.01
CA SER A 182 -35.26 1.77 31.49
C SER A 182 -36.29 2.64 30.74
N ARG A 183 -36.39 3.91 31.17
CA ARG A 183 -37.22 4.94 30.50
C ARG A 183 -36.93 4.99 29.00
N ARG A 184 -37.95 5.32 28.20
CA ARG A 184 -37.91 5.32 26.72
C ARG A 184 -36.66 5.98 26.11
N ALA A 185 -36.20 7.09 26.67
CA ALA A 185 -35.01 7.79 26.18
C ALA A 185 -33.71 6.95 26.36
N ALA A 186 -33.55 6.31 27.52
CA ALA A 186 -32.41 5.41 27.77
C ALA A 186 -32.50 4.17 26.89
N ARG A 187 -33.70 3.59 26.74
CA ARG A 187 -33.95 2.46 25.84
C ARG A 187 -33.52 2.75 24.40
N HIS A 188 -33.91 3.88 23.83
CA HIS A 188 -33.51 4.23 22.45
C HIS A 188 -32.00 4.44 22.31
N ALA A 189 -31.34 5.02 23.32
CA ALA A 189 -29.88 5.18 23.31
C ALA A 189 -29.17 3.82 23.40
N THR A 190 -29.62 2.92 24.28
CA THR A 190 -29.10 1.54 24.36
C THR A 190 -29.31 0.79 23.05
N LEU A 191 -30.49 0.91 22.43
CA LEU A 191 -30.77 0.30 21.13
C LEU A 191 -29.82 0.78 20.03
N PHE A 192 -29.49 2.08 19.99
CA PHE A 192 -28.49 2.59 19.05
C PHE A 192 -27.14 1.89 19.23
N TRP A 193 -26.65 1.79 20.47
CA TRP A 193 -25.35 1.17 20.73
C TRP A 193 -25.35 -0.34 20.45
N VAL A 194 -26.47 -1.03 20.67
CA VAL A 194 -26.65 -2.43 20.25
C VAL A 194 -26.61 -2.55 18.72
N VAL A 195 -27.33 -1.69 18.00
CA VAL A 195 -27.31 -1.69 16.53
C VAL A 195 -25.92 -1.37 16.01
N ALA A 196 -25.23 -0.38 16.58
CA ALA A 196 -23.86 -0.06 16.22
C ALA A 196 -22.92 -1.25 16.47
N PHE A 197 -23.01 -1.90 17.64
CA PHE A 197 -22.23 -3.10 17.94
C PHE A 197 -22.47 -4.19 16.89
N VAL A 198 -23.72 -4.49 16.54
CA VAL A 198 -24.07 -5.51 15.55
C VAL A 198 -23.56 -5.13 14.15
N VAL A 199 -23.81 -3.90 13.69
CA VAL A 199 -23.40 -3.43 12.36
C VAL A 199 -21.88 -3.47 12.21
N PHE A 200 -21.13 -2.94 13.17
CA PHE A 200 -19.67 -2.93 13.08
C PHE A 200 -19.05 -4.31 13.30
N THR A 201 -19.68 -5.19 14.08
CA THR A 201 -19.25 -6.60 14.17
C THR A 201 -19.43 -7.26 12.82
N TRP A 202 -20.58 -7.09 12.18
CA TRP A 202 -20.85 -7.69 10.88
C TRP A 202 -19.94 -7.14 9.76
N LEU A 203 -19.66 -5.83 9.77
CA LEU A 203 -18.66 -5.24 8.87
C LEU A 203 -17.25 -5.77 9.13
N SER A 204 -16.90 -6.09 10.39
CA SER A 204 -15.58 -6.61 10.73
C SER A 204 -15.29 -8.01 10.22
N LEU A 205 -16.35 -8.79 9.97
CA LEU A 205 -16.28 -10.13 9.38
C LEU A 205 -15.91 -10.11 7.90
N GLY A 206 -15.93 -8.93 7.26
CA GLY A 206 -15.50 -8.79 5.88
C GLY A 206 -16.51 -9.29 4.84
N PRO A 207 -16.07 -9.53 3.60
CA PRO A 207 -16.95 -9.86 2.49
C PRO A 207 -17.53 -11.28 2.60
N TRP A 208 -16.87 -12.18 3.34
CA TRP A 208 -17.29 -13.55 3.59
C TRP A 208 -17.22 -13.86 5.07
N LEU A 209 -18.26 -14.48 5.61
CA LEU A 209 -18.25 -14.87 7.02
C LEU A 209 -17.27 -16.04 7.23
N ARG A 210 -16.40 -15.95 8.25
CA ARG A 210 -15.36 -16.96 8.54
C ARG A 210 -15.55 -17.64 9.89
N TRP A 211 -15.28 -18.94 9.95
CA TRP A 211 -15.21 -19.70 11.20
C TRP A 211 -14.03 -20.66 11.18
N GLY A 212 -13.12 -20.52 12.14
CA GLY A 212 -12.00 -21.45 12.29
C GLY A 212 -11.09 -21.48 11.06
N GLY A 213 -10.90 -20.32 10.42
CA GLY A 213 -10.07 -20.17 9.21
C GLY A 213 -10.81 -20.44 7.90
N VAL A 214 -12.01 -21.01 7.94
CA VAL A 214 -12.76 -21.41 6.74
C VAL A 214 -13.77 -20.32 6.35
N ASP A 215 -13.73 -19.92 5.08
CA ASP A 215 -14.73 -19.01 4.49
C ASP A 215 -16.06 -19.76 4.30
N SER A 216 -17.16 -19.16 4.73
CA SER A 216 -18.50 -19.63 4.44
C SER A 216 -19.06 -18.98 3.17
N ALA A 217 -20.08 -19.60 2.57
CA ALA A 217 -20.77 -19.05 1.40
C ALA A 217 -21.69 -17.85 1.72
N LEU A 218 -21.79 -17.43 2.98
CA LEU A 218 -22.64 -16.31 3.40
C LEU A 218 -21.90 -14.98 3.18
N PRO A 219 -22.37 -14.13 2.25
CA PRO A 219 -21.75 -12.83 2.02
C PRO A 219 -21.99 -11.89 3.20
N GLY A 220 -20.94 -11.18 3.60
CA GLY A 220 -20.99 -10.12 4.61
C GLY A 220 -21.32 -8.75 3.98
N PRO A 221 -21.86 -7.79 4.76
CA PRO A 221 -22.23 -6.46 4.29
C PRO A 221 -21.03 -5.65 3.80
N PHE A 222 -19.82 -6.02 4.21
CA PHE A 222 -18.60 -5.38 3.74
C PHE A 222 -18.41 -5.54 2.23
N ALA A 223 -18.92 -6.62 1.60
CA ALA A 223 -18.86 -6.81 0.16
C ALA A 223 -19.57 -5.69 -0.64
N LEU A 224 -20.54 -5.02 -0.02
CA LEU A 224 -21.20 -3.83 -0.58
C LEU A 224 -20.42 -2.56 -0.24
N VAL A 225 -19.94 -2.43 1.00
CA VAL A 225 -19.20 -1.25 1.46
C VAL A 225 -17.89 -1.08 0.69
N SER A 226 -17.18 -2.17 0.36
CA SER A 226 -15.94 -2.14 -0.42
C SER A 226 -16.14 -1.65 -1.86
N ARG A 227 -17.37 -1.56 -2.36
CA ARG A 227 -17.69 -1.00 -3.68
C ARG A 227 -17.98 0.51 -3.64
N LEU A 228 -18.15 1.07 -2.44
CA LEU A 228 -18.42 2.50 -2.31
C LEU A 228 -17.13 3.32 -2.51
N PRO A 229 -17.21 4.48 -3.18
CA PRO A 229 -16.10 5.44 -3.22
C PRO A 229 -15.58 5.74 -1.81
N PHE A 230 -14.28 5.97 -1.67
CA PHE A 230 -13.56 6.17 -0.40
C PHE A 230 -13.44 4.92 0.50
N PHE A 231 -14.24 3.88 0.28
CA PHE A 231 -14.20 2.63 1.05
C PHE A 231 -13.56 1.47 0.28
N SER A 232 -13.44 1.57 -1.05
CA SER A 232 -12.72 0.61 -1.90
C SER A 232 -11.24 0.45 -1.54
N GLY A 233 -10.64 1.48 -0.96
CA GLY A 233 -9.27 1.42 -0.43
C GLY A 233 -9.14 0.71 0.92
N ASN A 234 -10.26 0.39 1.61
CA ASN A 234 -10.23 -0.30 2.89
C ASN A 234 -10.03 -1.80 2.71
N ARG A 235 -8.94 -2.31 3.28
CA ARG A 235 -8.45 -3.67 3.09
C ARG A 235 -8.51 -4.53 4.35
N TYR A 236 -8.88 -3.94 5.47
CA TYR A 236 -8.82 -4.60 6.77
C TYR A 236 -10.19 -4.54 7.44
N PRO A 237 -11.16 -5.38 7.03
CA PRO A 237 -12.47 -5.40 7.67
C PRO A 237 -12.36 -5.58 9.19
N SER A 238 -11.46 -6.45 9.67
CA SER A 238 -11.21 -6.67 11.10
C SER A 238 -10.99 -5.38 11.91
N ARG A 239 -10.49 -4.30 11.28
CA ARG A 239 -10.27 -3.00 11.93
C ARG A 239 -11.55 -2.26 12.33
N TYR A 240 -12.72 -2.62 11.79
CA TYR A 240 -14.01 -2.13 12.31
C TYR A 240 -14.20 -2.49 13.79
N SER A 241 -13.43 -3.45 14.31
CA SER A 241 -13.28 -3.75 15.74
C SER A 241 -13.15 -2.52 16.62
N VAL A 242 -12.52 -1.44 16.16
CA VAL A 242 -12.39 -0.22 16.97
C VAL A 242 -13.75 0.38 17.34
N LEU A 243 -14.73 0.29 16.43
CA LEU A 243 -16.11 0.72 16.69
C LEU A 243 -16.94 -0.36 17.39
N VAL A 244 -16.62 -1.64 17.21
CA VAL A 244 -17.16 -2.74 18.04
C VAL A 244 -16.79 -2.51 19.50
N MET A 245 -15.51 -2.26 19.78
CA MET A 245 -14.98 -1.98 21.11
C MET A 245 -15.55 -0.69 21.71
N LEU A 246 -15.73 0.37 20.90
CA LEU A 246 -16.42 1.58 21.35
C LEU A 246 -17.85 1.27 21.82
N ALA A 247 -18.63 0.55 21.01
CA ALA A 247 -20.01 0.22 21.34
C ALA A 247 -20.08 -0.71 22.56
N LEU A 248 -19.21 -1.73 22.62
CA LEU A 248 -19.08 -2.63 23.75
C LEU A 248 -18.74 -1.87 25.04
N ALA A 249 -17.78 -0.94 24.98
CA ALA A 249 -17.37 -0.13 26.13
C ALA A 249 -18.51 0.74 26.67
N VAL A 250 -19.32 1.35 25.80
CA VAL A 250 -20.48 2.14 26.23
C VAL A 250 -21.55 1.27 26.89
N LEU A 251 -21.84 0.10 26.33
CA LEU A 251 -22.80 -0.86 26.91
C LEU A 251 -22.27 -1.42 28.24
N ALA A 252 -20.99 -1.78 28.31
CA ALA A 252 -20.36 -2.27 29.54
C ALA A 252 -20.34 -1.19 30.63
N ALA A 253 -20.06 0.06 30.28
CA ALA A 253 -20.12 1.20 31.21
C ALA A 253 -21.54 1.40 31.77
N GLN A 254 -22.58 1.19 30.96
CA GLN A 254 -23.97 1.22 31.43
C GLN A 254 -24.25 0.11 32.45
N GLY A 255 -23.78 -1.11 32.20
CA GLY A 255 -23.93 -2.22 33.15
C GLY A 255 -23.16 -2.01 34.45
N LEU A 256 -21.93 -1.51 34.37
CA LEU A 256 -21.12 -1.16 35.54
C LEU A 256 -21.76 -0.03 36.34
N ALA A 257 -22.23 1.04 35.68
CA ALA A 257 -22.92 2.15 36.35
C ALA A 257 -24.16 1.66 37.12
N TRP A 258 -24.92 0.74 36.53
CA TRP A 258 -26.06 0.14 37.23
C TRP A 258 -25.63 -0.70 38.44
N LEU A 259 -24.54 -1.46 38.34
CA LEU A 259 -24.02 -2.28 39.43
C LEU A 259 -23.57 -1.40 40.60
N LEU A 260 -22.80 -0.34 40.31
CA LEU A 260 -22.34 0.64 41.30
C LEU A 260 -23.49 1.43 41.93
N ALA A 261 -24.62 1.57 41.23
CA ALA A 261 -25.82 2.20 41.78
C ALA A 261 -26.58 1.34 42.80
N ARG A 262 -26.20 0.07 43.04
CA ARG A 262 -26.85 -0.81 44.03
C ARG A 262 -26.57 -0.34 45.46
N PRO A 263 -27.56 -0.33 46.38
CA PRO A 263 -27.39 0.19 47.74
C PRO A 263 -26.18 -0.36 48.49
N ARG A 264 -25.91 -1.67 48.36
CA ARG A 264 -24.76 -2.36 48.97
C ARG A 264 -23.39 -1.97 48.40
N LEU A 265 -23.36 -1.39 47.20
CA LEU A 265 -22.15 -1.04 46.46
C LEU A 265 -21.93 0.47 46.34
N ARG A 266 -22.86 1.30 46.85
CA ARG A 266 -22.78 2.77 46.83
C ARG A 266 -21.69 3.36 47.73
N GLY A 267 -21.19 2.60 48.70
CA GLY A 267 -20.07 3.04 49.53
C GLY A 267 -18.79 3.18 48.69
N GLN A 268 -18.00 4.23 48.94
CA GLN A 268 -16.80 4.54 48.14
C GLN A 268 -15.84 3.34 48.03
N ALA A 269 -15.57 2.64 49.14
CA ALA A 269 -14.70 1.47 49.15
C ALA A 269 -15.26 0.31 48.30
N ALA A 270 -16.55 0.00 48.40
CA ALA A 270 -17.19 -1.06 47.63
C ALA A 270 -17.24 -0.72 46.13
N SER A 271 -17.52 0.54 45.79
CA SER A 271 -17.48 1.03 44.40
C SER A 271 -16.08 0.93 43.80
N ILE A 272 -15.04 1.35 44.54
CA ILE A 272 -13.64 1.24 44.11
C ILE A 272 -13.25 -0.22 43.93
N LEU A 273 -13.62 -1.10 44.86
CA LEU A 273 -13.33 -2.53 44.77
C LEU A 273 -13.96 -3.16 43.52
N VAL A 274 -15.24 -2.93 43.28
CA VAL A 274 -15.96 -3.47 42.11
C VAL A 274 -15.37 -2.94 40.80
N ALA A 275 -15.07 -1.63 40.74
CA ALA A 275 -14.45 -1.02 39.56
C ALA A 275 -13.04 -1.56 39.32
N SER A 276 -12.25 -1.74 40.39
CA SER A 276 -10.89 -2.29 40.32
C SER A 276 -10.88 -3.75 39.91
N LEU A 277 -11.84 -4.56 40.41
CA LEU A 277 -11.99 -5.96 40.01
C LEU A 277 -12.39 -6.06 38.54
N ALA A 278 -13.35 -5.25 38.08
CA ALA A 278 -13.72 -5.20 36.66
C ALA A 278 -12.53 -4.81 35.77
N ALA A 279 -11.74 -3.81 36.19
CA ALA A 279 -10.53 -3.40 35.49
C ALA A 279 -9.46 -4.50 35.49
N LEU A 280 -9.23 -5.18 36.61
CA LEU A 280 -8.25 -6.26 36.73
C LEU A 280 -8.62 -7.45 35.85
N LEU A 281 -9.90 -7.85 35.84
CA LEU A 281 -10.39 -8.92 34.96
C LEU A 281 -10.21 -8.55 33.49
N PHE A 282 -10.58 -7.33 33.11
CA PHE A 282 -10.41 -6.84 31.73
C PHE A 282 -8.94 -6.82 31.31
N VAL A 283 -8.05 -6.30 32.16
CA VAL A 283 -6.60 -6.26 31.90
C VAL A 283 -6.02 -7.66 31.83
N GLY A 284 -6.42 -8.56 32.73
CA GLY A 284 -6.00 -9.96 32.72
C GLY A 284 -6.39 -10.65 31.41
N GLU A 285 -7.66 -10.56 31.02
CA GLU A 285 -8.20 -11.12 29.77
C GLU A 285 -7.46 -10.63 28.51
N HIS A 286 -7.02 -9.37 28.49
CA HIS A 286 -6.39 -8.75 27.32
C HIS A 286 -4.86 -8.64 27.42
N LEU A 287 -4.25 -9.19 28.47
CA LEU A 287 -2.82 -9.07 28.70
C LEU A 287 -2.05 -9.68 27.53
N SER A 288 -1.17 -8.88 26.92
CA SER A 288 -0.26 -9.30 25.84
C SER A 288 1.17 -9.15 26.33
N ALA A 289 1.79 -10.23 26.81
CA ALA A 289 3.13 -10.18 27.39
C ALA A 289 3.91 -11.51 27.22
N PRO A 290 5.20 -11.47 26.89
CA PRO A 290 5.95 -10.29 26.45
C PRO A 290 5.51 -9.84 25.06
N LEU A 291 5.67 -8.55 24.77
CA LEU A 291 5.52 -8.08 23.39
C LEU A 291 6.73 -8.52 22.58
N PRO A 292 6.55 -9.07 21.35
CA PRO A 292 7.67 -9.40 20.50
C PRO A 292 8.40 -8.11 20.12
N LEU A 293 9.72 -8.10 20.33
CA LEU A 293 10.61 -7.00 19.98
C LEU A 293 11.55 -7.46 18.87
N THR A 294 11.90 -6.52 17.98
CA THR A 294 12.85 -6.76 16.90
C THR A 294 14.19 -6.13 17.22
N GLY A 295 15.28 -6.85 17.00
CA GLY A 295 16.64 -6.34 17.16
C GLY A 295 16.99 -5.37 16.04
N MET A 296 17.09 -4.08 16.33
CA MET A 296 17.50 -3.05 15.35
C MET A 296 19.04 -2.90 15.25
N ARG A 297 19.80 -3.95 15.60
CA ARG A 297 21.26 -3.96 15.52
C ARG A 297 21.70 -3.88 14.07
N VAL A 298 22.62 -2.98 13.76
CA VAL A 298 23.07 -2.72 12.39
C VAL A 298 24.41 -3.43 12.13
N PRO A 299 24.50 -4.26 11.07
CA PRO A 299 25.78 -4.83 10.63
C PRO A 299 26.85 -3.75 10.38
N PRO A 300 28.08 -3.87 10.91
CA PRO A 300 29.14 -2.87 10.75
C PRO A 300 29.50 -2.50 9.31
N LEU A 301 29.25 -3.40 8.35
CA LEU A 301 29.44 -3.12 6.92
C LEU A 301 28.64 -1.89 6.43
N TYR A 302 27.48 -1.61 7.04
CA TYR A 302 26.69 -0.44 6.65
C TYR A 302 27.31 0.88 7.13
N ALA A 303 28.11 0.86 8.20
CA ALA A 303 28.92 2.01 8.59
C ALA A 303 30.08 2.25 7.60
N GLN A 304 30.63 1.19 7.01
CA GLN A 304 31.61 1.31 5.92
C GLN A 304 30.96 1.99 4.70
N LEU A 305 29.76 1.55 4.31
CA LEU A 305 28.98 2.17 3.23
C LEU A 305 28.61 3.63 3.52
N ALA A 306 28.30 3.98 4.77
CA ALA A 306 28.02 5.35 5.17
C ALA A 306 29.23 6.27 4.97
N ALA A 307 30.45 5.76 5.22
CA ALA A 307 31.70 6.51 5.09
C ALA A 307 32.15 6.70 3.63
N GLU A 308 31.64 5.90 2.69
CA GLU A 308 31.95 6.04 1.27
C GLU A 308 31.43 7.36 0.71
N ALA A 309 32.31 8.18 0.14
CA ALA A 309 31.95 9.46 -0.44
C ALA A 309 31.16 9.31 -1.76
N GLY A 310 30.33 10.33 -2.05
CA GLY A 310 29.53 10.43 -3.26
C GLY A 310 28.08 9.97 -3.07
N ASP A 311 27.25 10.42 -4.01
CA ASP A 311 25.87 9.99 -4.14
C ASP A 311 25.79 8.83 -5.13
N PHE A 312 25.28 7.69 -4.65
CA PHE A 312 25.20 6.45 -5.42
C PHE A 312 24.12 5.54 -4.86
N ALA A 313 23.74 4.54 -5.66
CA ALA A 313 22.80 3.49 -5.28
C ALA A 313 23.52 2.26 -4.72
N LEU A 314 22.90 1.66 -3.70
CA LEU A 314 23.21 0.33 -3.20
C LEU A 314 22.18 -0.65 -3.78
N LEU A 315 22.64 -1.69 -4.46
CA LEU A 315 21.81 -2.84 -4.81
C LEU A 315 21.85 -3.84 -3.67
N GLU A 316 20.70 -4.17 -3.11
CA GLU A 316 20.60 -5.13 -2.01
C GLU A 316 19.94 -6.39 -2.56
N LEU A 317 20.51 -7.56 -2.29
CA LEU A 317 20.05 -8.84 -2.82
C LEU A 317 19.85 -9.84 -1.66
N PRO A 318 18.71 -10.54 -1.62
CA PRO A 318 17.50 -10.27 -2.41
C PRO A 318 16.85 -8.92 -2.02
N THR A 319 16.04 -8.37 -2.90
CA THR A 319 15.22 -7.17 -2.68
C THR A 319 13.84 -7.35 -3.30
N GLY A 320 12.97 -6.37 -3.07
CA GLY A 320 11.69 -6.28 -3.74
C GLY A 320 11.07 -4.90 -3.60
N TRP A 321 10.04 -4.70 -4.39
CA TRP A 321 9.22 -3.49 -4.44
C TRP A 321 7.87 -3.85 -3.87
N ARG A 322 7.52 -3.22 -2.76
CA ARG A 322 6.27 -3.46 -2.08
C ARG A 322 5.44 -2.20 -2.05
N ASN A 323 4.15 -2.36 -2.27
CA ASN A 323 3.18 -1.41 -1.76
C ASN A 323 2.08 -2.11 -0.96
N GLY A 324 1.05 -1.36 -0.57
CA GLY A 324 -0.05 -1.96 0.19
C GLY A 324 -0.81 -3.08 -0.54
N ALA A 325 -0.69 -3.18 -1.88
CA ALA A 325 -1.48 -4.03 -2.78
C ALA A 325 -0.67 -5.16 -3.44
N ARG A 326 0.64 -4.99 -3.57
CA ARG A 326 1.48 -5.82 -4.41
C ARG A 326 2.89 -5.90 -3.85
N VAL A 327 3.53 -7.04 -4.04
CA VAL A 327 4.96 -7.25 -3.83
C VAL A 327 5.52 -7.78 -5.16
N LEU A 328 6.57 -7.15 -5.66
CA LEU A 328 7.39 -7.59 -6.78
C LEU A 328 8.80 -7.91 -6.28
N GLY A 329 9.46 -8.94 -6.83
CA GLY A 329 10.76 -9.40 -6.34
C GLY A 329 10.60 -10.43 -5.21
N ARG A 330 11.44 -10.35 -4.17
CA ARG A 330 11.38 -11.26 -3.01
C ARG A 330 10.28 -10.85 -2.04
N GLU A 331 9.35 -11.73 -1.70
CA GLU A 331 8.40 -11.47 -0.61
C GLU A 331 8.98 -11.88 0.75
N ASP A 332 9.80 -11.01 1.36
CA ASP A 332 10.44 -11.26 2.66
C ASP A 332 10.54 -9.97 3.50
N LEU A 333 10.57 -10.13 4.83
CA LEU A 333 10.74 -9.02 5.79
C LEU A 333 12.07 -8.28 5.63
N ILE A 334 13.07 -8.90 4.99
CA ILE A 334 14.37 -8.30 4.67
C ILE A 334 14.22 -6.95 3.96
N ILE A 335 13.19 -6.76 3.12
CA ILE A 335 12.99 -5.49 2.40
C ILE A 335 12.75 -4.34 3.38
N MET A 336 11.95 -4.59 4.43
CA MET A 336 11.68 -3.57 5.46
C MET A 336 12.94 -3.31 6.28
N ARG A 337 13.71 -4.37 6.55
CA ARG A 337 14.98 -4.25 7.27
C ARG A 337 16.00 -3.42 6.50
N GLN A 338 16.14 -3.64 5.21
CA GLN A 338 16.97 -2.84 4.32
C GLN A 338 16.54 -1.37 4.30
N GLN A 339 15.24 -1.06 4.46
CA GLN A 339 14.77 0.35 4.52
C GLN A 339 15.22 1.01 5.83
N TRP A 340 15.27 0.23 6.90
CA TRP A 340 15.88 0.69 8.15
C TRP A 340 17.39 0.91 7.98
N ASP A 341 18.12 -0.05 7.40
CA ASP A 341 19.57 0.07 7.20
C ASP A 341 19.93 1.28 6.29
N GLN A 342 19.03 1.68 5.39
CA GLN A 342 19.15 2.92 4.60
C GLN A 342 19.28 4.18 5.47
N THR A 343 18.63 4.23 6.63
CA THR A 343 18.76 5.36 7.57
C THR A 343 20.17 5.47 8.16
N ILE A 344 20.97 4.41 8.05
CA ILE A 344 22.35 4.35 8.54
C ILE A 344 23.34 4.68 7.43
N HIS A 345 23.24 3.99 6.28
CA HIS A 345 24.22 4.18 5.20
C HIS A 345 23.91 5.41 4.31
N GLY A 346 22.67 5.92 4.34
CA GLY A 346 22.26 7.15 3.64
C GLY A 346 22.35 7.09 2.11
N LYS A 347 22.52 5.89 1.53
CA LYS A 347 22.66 5.69 0.07
C LYS A 347 21.30 5.48 -0.58
N ARG A 348 21.20 5.81 -1.87
CA ARG A 348 20.01 5.49 -2.68
C ARG A 348 19.85 3.97 -2.74
N ARG A 349 18.63 3.51 -2.95
CA ARG A 349 18.32 2.08 -3.05
C ARG A 349 17.30 1.83 -4.14
N LEU A 350 17.38 0.65 -4.75
CA LEU A 350 16.51 0.30 -5.86
C LEU A 350 15.14 -0.22 -5.40
N GLY A 351 15.08 -0.97 -4.28
CA GLY A 351 13.85 -1.57 -3.73
C GLY A 351 13.30 -0.88 -2.48
N GLY A 352 12.24 -1.42 -1.89
CA GLY A 352 11.63 -0.91 -0.67
C GLY A 352 10.10 -1.02 -0.61
N ASN A 353 9.53 -0.53 0.47
CA ASN A 353 8.09 -0.37 0.69
C ASN A 353 7.65 1.08 0.50
N THR A 354 6.62 1.30 -0.30
CA THR A 354 5.96 2.59 -0.49
C THR A 354 4.45 2.41 -0.38
N SER A 355 3.70 3.40 0.12
CA SER A 355 2.28 3.18 0.46
C SER A 355 1.41 2.81 -0.75
N ARG A 356 1.58 3.53 -1.87
CA ARG A 356 0.83 3.37 -3.14
C ARG A 356 1.73 3.76 -4.30
N ASN A 357 1.69 2.98 -5.38
CA ASN A 357 2.48 3.22 -6.58
C ASN A 357 1.61 2.92 -7.79
N PRO A 358 1.71 3.72 -8.86
CA PRO A 358 1.17 3.35 -10.16
C PRO A 358 1.73 2.00 -10.63
N GLU A 359 0.92 1.24 -11.36
CA GLU A 359 1.33 -0.07 -11.89
C GLU A 359 2.60 0.01 -12.75
N THR A 360 2.72 1.09 -13.53
CA THR A 360 3.87 1.38 -14.40
C THR A 360 5.21 1.34 -13.66
N LYS A 361 5.26 1.74 -12.38
CA LYS A 361 6.49 1.68 -11.58
C LYS A 361 6.94 0.25 -11.29
N PHE A 362 6.01 -0.70 -11.17
CA PHE A 362 6.36 -2.11 -11.02
C PHE A 362 6.75 -2.72 -12.36
N GLN A 363 6.00 -2.41 -13.42
CA GLN A 363 6.30 -2.91 -14.76
C GLN A 363 7.69 -2.50 -15.22
N TYR A 364 8.11 -1.27 -14.92
CA TYR A 364 9.46 -0.79 -15.19
C TYR A 364 10.56 -1.76 -14.73
N PHE A 365 10.48 -2.25 -13.48
CA PHE A 365 11.50 -3.14 -12.92
C PHE A 365 11.39 -4.57 -13.46
N THR A 366 10.17 -5.08 -13.66
CA THR A 366 9.94 -6.40 -14.24
C THR A 366 10.43 -6.47 -15.69
N GLU A 367 10.15 -5.43 -16.49
CA GLU A 367 10.43 -5.40 -17.92
C GLU A 367 11.90 -5.00 -18.23
N ALA A 368 12.66 -4.55 -17.23
CA ALA A 368 14.08 -4.24 -17.37
C ALA A 368 14.94 -5.53 -17.36
N PRO A 369 15.72 -5.85 -18.42
CA PRO A 369 16.29 -7.19 -18.64
C PRO A 369 17.06 -7.81 -17.46
N LEU A 370 18.04 -7.09 -16.89
CA LEU A 370 18.83 -7.61 -15.77
C LEU A 370 18.02 -7.63 -14.46
N ILE A 371 17.13 -6.66 -14.26
CA ILE A 371 16.34 -6.58 -13.03
C ILE A 371 15.27 -7.68 -13.03
N GLY A 372 14.63 -7.94 -14.16
CA GLY A 372 13.72 -9.07 -14.38
C GLY A 372 14.41 -10.41 -14.12
N ASP A 373 15.64 -10.59 -14.64
CA ASP A 373 16.45 -11.78 -14.36
C ASP A 373 16.74 -11.94 -12.87
N LEU A 374 17.15 -10.87 -12.20
CA LEU A 374 17.36 -10.87 -10.75
C LEU A 374 16.06 -11.18 -10.00
N ILE A 375 14.91 -10.65 -10.42
CA ILE A 375 13.59 -10.94 -9.84
C ILE A 375 13.28 -12.43 -9.89
N ALA A 376 13.53 -13.06 -11.05
CA ALA A 376 13.34 -14.50 -11.21
C ALA A 376 14.29 -15.28 -10.30
N LEU A 377 15.58 -14.93 -10.29
CA LEU A 377 16.61 -15.58 -9.46
C LEU A 377 16.38 -15.43 -7.95
N MET A 378 15.85 -14.29 -7.49
CA MET A 378 15.46 -14.05 -6.10
C MET A 378 14.32 -14.97 -5.62
N ASN A 379 13.62 -15.60 -6.55
CA ASN A 379 12.53 -16.55 -6.31
C ASN A 379 12.86 -17.96 -6.82
N ALA A 380 14.13 -18.26 -7.10
CA ALA A 380 14.55 -19.57 -7.63
C ALA A 380 14.37 -20.73 -6.63
N ASP A 381 14.03 -20.45 -5.36
CA ASP A 381 13.63 -21.44 -4.37
C ASP A 381 12.16 -21.89 -4.49
N ARG A 382 11.37 -21.28 -5.39
CA ARG A 382 10.01 -21.73 -5.70
C ARG A 382 10.04 -22.98 -6.59
N GLU A 383 9.29 -23.99 -6.18
CA GLU A 383 9.27 -25.33 -6.81
C GLU A 383 9.01 -25.30 -8.33
N HIS A 384 8.11 -24.42 -8.79
CA HIS A 384 7.77 -24.31 -10.22
C HIS A 384 8.76 -23.44 -11.03
N LEU A 385 9.62 -22.65 -10.39
CA LEU A 385 10.59 -21.78 -11.06
C LEU A 385 11.97 -22.42 -11.17
N ALA A 386 12.39 -23.17 -10.14
CA ALA A 386 13.74 -23.73 -10.07
C ALA A 386 14.16 -24.50 -11.34
N PRO A 387 13.37 -25.45 -11.88
CA PRO A 387 13.79 -26.22 -13.05
C PRO A 387 13.94 -25.37 -14.31
N VAL A 388 13.10 -24.34 -14.46
CA VAL A 388 13.14 -23.43 -15.62
C VAL A 388 14.38 -22.57 -15.57
N LEU A 389 14.69 -22.00 -14.40
CA LEU A 389 15.85 -21.13 -14.22
C LEU A 389 17.17 -21.90 -14.30
N ASP A 390 17.22 -23.13 -13.78
CA ASP A 390 18.40 -24.00 -13.94
C ASP A 390 18.67 -24.30 -15.41
N ALA A 391 17.64 -24.61 -16.21
CA ALA A 391 17.78 -24.86 -17.64
C ALA A 391 18.25 -23.61 -18.42
N MET A 392 17.75 -22.43 -18.04
CA MET A 392 18.10 -21.15 -18.67
C MET A 392 19.40 -20.53 -18.14
N TYR A 393 20.00 -21.09 -17.09
CA TYR A 393 21.09 -20.47 -16.35
C TYR A 393 22.28 -20.00 -17.22
N PRO A 394 22.79 -20.78 -18.20
CA PRO A 394 23.88 -20.34 -19.07
C PRO A 394 23.54 -19.06 -19.86
N GLU A 395 22.29 -18.96 -20.34
CA GLU A 395 21.78 -17.81 -21.09
C GLU A 395 21.63 -16.59 -20.19
N LEU A 396 21.12 -16.79 -18.96
CA LEU A 396 21.04 -15.75 -17.94
C LEU A 396 22.43 -15.16 -17.65
N VAL A 397 23.44 -16.02 -17.45
CA VAL A 397 24.82 -15.57 -17.18
C VAL A 397 25.40 -14.82 -18.38
N ALA A 398 25.23 -15.32 -19.59
CA ALA A 398 25.72 -14.67 -20.81
C ALA A 398 25.08 -13.27 -21.00
N ARG A 399 23.77 -13.15 -20.77
CA ARG A 399 23.05 -11.87 -20.81
C ARG A 399 23.52 -10.94 -19.69
N GLY A 400 23.65 -11.46 -18.46
CA GLY A 400 24.14 -10.70 -17.30
C GLY A 400 25.52 -10.09 -17.54
N ARG A 401 26.48 -10.87 -18.03
CA ARG A 401 27.83 -10.37 -18.35
C ARG A 401 27.83 -9.26 -19.39
N ARG A 402 26.91 -9.32 -20.36
CA ARG A 402 26.77 -8.31 -21.41
C ARG A 402 26.14 -7.02 -20.91
N LEU A 403 25.06 -7.12 -20.13
CA LEU A 403 24.21 -5.97 -19.76
C LEU A 403 24.56 -5.35 -18.41
N ALA A 404 25.09 -6.11 -17.45
CA ALA A 404 25.30 -5.65 -16.09
C ALA A 404 26.24 -4.45 -15.96
N PRO A 405 27.39 -4.36 -16.65
CA PRO A 405 28.26 -3.18 -16.53
C PRO A 405 27.53 -1.87 -16.87
N GLN A 406 26.77 -1.85 -17.96
CA GLN A 406 26.04 -0.66 -18.41
C GLN A 406 24.84 -0.36 -17.52
N LEU A 407 24.06 -1.37 -17.13
CA LEU A 407 22.86 -1.12 -16.33
C LEU A 407 23.19 -0.74 -14.87
N LEU A 408 24.23 -1.33 -14.28
CA LEU A 408 24.66 -0.94 -12.94
C LEU A 408 25.18 0.50 -12.94
N ASP A 409 25.91 0.91 -13.98
CA ASP A 409 26.36 2.30 -14.17
C ASP A 409 25.18 3.26 -14.35
N PHE A 410 24.24 2.94 -15.26
CA PHE A 410 23.00 3.69 -15.51
C PHE A 410 22.16 3.89 -14.24
N LEU A 411 22.09 2.88 -13.37
CA LEU A 411 21.36 2.97 -12.09
C LEU A 411 22.18 3.65 -10.97
N GLY A 412 23.42 4.05 -11.26
CA GLY A 412 24.37 4.61 -10.31
C GLY A 412 24.76 3.63 -9.20
N ILE A 413 24.71 2.32 -9.45
CA ILE A 413 24.99 1.28 -8.47
C ILE A 413 26.50 1.11 -8.33
N ARG A 414 27.04 1.46 -7.16
CA ARG A 414 28.47 1.29 -6.84
C ARG A 414 28.77 0.08 -5.97
N TYR A 415 27.81 -0.35 -5.17
CA TYR A 415 27.95 -1.46 -4.26
C TYR A 415 26.75 -2.40 -4.35
N VAL A 416 27.00 -3.68 -4.07
CA VAL A 416 25.99 -4.72 -3.96
C VAL A 416 26.12 -5.40 -2.60
N THR A 417 25.04 -5.51 -1.84
CA THR A 417 24.99 -6.39 -0.65
C THR A 417 24.23 -7.66 -1.00
N LEU A 418 24.73 -8.81 -0.55
CA LEU A 418 24.09 -10.11 -0.70
C LEU A 418 23.87 -10.73 0.68
N HIS A 419 22.60 -10.84 1.10
CA HIS A 419 22.17 -11.56 2.30
C HIS A 419 22.09 -13.04 1.97
N VAL A 420 23.16 -13.78 2.26
CA VAL A 420 23.39 -15.15 1.78
C VAL A 420 22.33 -16.12 2.29
N ASP A 421 21.98 -16.01 3.57
CA ASP A 421 20.96 -16.79 4.28
C ASP A 421 19.53 -16.54 3.79
N ARG A 422 19.29 -15.46 3.05
CA ARG A 422 17.99 -15.12 2.46
C ARG A 422 17.96 -15.31 0.94
N ALA A 423 19.11 -15.60 0.32
CA ALA A 423 19.26 -15.73 -1.12
C ALA A 423 19.18 -17.20 -1.57
N PRO A 424 18.39 -17.52 -2.63
CA PRO A 424 18.47 -18.83 -3.27
C PRO A 424 19.88 -19.13 -3.80
N ALA A 425 20.28 -20.41 -3.83
CA ALA A 425 21.60 -20.82 -4.29
C ALA A 425 21.93 -20.33 -5.72
N LEU A 426 20.94 -20.34 -6.62
CA LEU A 426 21.09 -19.89 -7.99
C LEU A 426 21.38 -18.39 -8.09
N LEU A 427 20.77 -17.58 -7.21
CA LEU A 427 21.05 -16.14 -7.11
C LEU A 427 22.49 -15.90 -6.62
N ILE A 428 22.92 -16.59 -5.56
CA ILE A 428 24.28 -16.46 -5.03
C ILE A 428 25.29 -16.74 -6.14
N ARG A 429 25.11 -17.86 -6.84
CA ARG A 429 25.96 -18.26 -7.96
C ARG A 429 25.94 -17.23 -9.09
N TYR A 430 24.77 -16.70 -9.46
CA TYR A 430 24.65 -15.69 -10.52
C TYR A 430 25.39 -14.39 -10.19
N VAL A 431 25.32 -13.94 -8.94
CA VAL A 431 26.05 -12.73 -8.48
C VAL A 431 27.56 -12.91 -8.68
N GLU A 432 28.08 -14.12 -8.46
CA GLU A 432 29.50 -14.44 -8.63
C GLU A 432 29.89 -14.71 -10.09
N ASP A 433 29.04 -15.40 -10.86
CA ASP A 433 29.33 -15.83 -12.24
C ASP A 433 29.11 -14.72 -13.29
N ALA A 434 28.15 -13.81 -13.07
CA ALA A 434 27.63 -12.91 -14.11
C ALA A 434 27.90 -11.42 -13.85
N LEU A 435 27.84 -10.96 -12.59
CA LEU A 435 27.94 -9.53 -12.28
C LEU A 435 29.40 -9.06 -12.20
N PRO A 436 29.71 -7.84 -12.63
CA PRO A 436 31.08 -7.32 -12.64
C PRO A 436 31.50 -6.85 -11.24
N LEU A 437 31.64 -7.77 -10.29
CA LEU A 437 31.79 -7.46 -8.86
C LEU A 437 33.13 -7.93 -8.27
N ASP A 438 33.68 -7.11 -7.36
CA ASP A 438 34.78 -7.49 -6.47
C ASP A 438 34.28 -7.55 -5.02
N ARG A 439 34.53 -8.66 -4.32
CA ARG A 439 34.13 -8.79 -2.92
C ARG A 439 35.01 -7.92 -2.02
N VAL A 440 34.38 -7.02 -1.26
CA VAL A 440 35.04 -6.07 -0.36
C VAL A 440 35.11 -6.60 1.06
N SER A 441 33.98 -7.07 1.59
CA SER A 441 33.90 -7.57 2.97
C SER A 441 32.78 -8.60 3.12
N GLU A 442 32.85 -9.35 4.20
CA GLU A 442 31.80 -10.27 4.64
C GLU A 442 31.56 -10.06 6.13
N TRP A 443 30.31 -9.99 6.52
CA TRP A 443 29.89 -9.94 7.91
C TRP A 443 29.10 -11.19 8.26
N GLN A 444 29.37 -11.75 9.44
CA GLN A 444 28.62 -12.86 10.00
C GLN A 444 28.18 -12.49 11.42
N GLY A 445 26.92 -12.75 11.75
CA GLY A 445 26.36 -12.46 13.06
C GLY A 445 24.85 -12.67 13.14
N PRO A 446 24.22 -12.36 14.27
CA PRO A 446 22.77 -12.50 14.40
C PRO A 446 22.01 -11.41 13.63
N ASP A 447 20.98 -11.80 12.89
CA ASP A 447 20.03 -10.91 12.22
C ASP A 447 19.08 -10.22 13.21
N TRP A 448 18.08 -9.48 12.70
CA TRP A 448 17.10 -8.76 13.52
C TRP A 448 16.17 -9.66 14.33
N THR A 449 16.10 -10.95 13.99
CA THR A 449 15.36 -11.97 14.72
C THR A 449 16.26 -12.74 15.71
N GLY A 450 17.58 -12.55 15.63
CA GLY A 450 18.58 -13.28 16.41
C GLY A 450 19.11 -14.53 15.71
N ALA A 451 18.66 -14.83 14.49
CA ALA A 451 19.12 -15.97 13.71
C ALA A 451 20.50 -15.70 13.08
N PRO A 452 21.37 -16.71 12.88
CA PRO A 452 22.63 -16.51 12.17
C PRO A 452 22.42 -15.99 10.75
N ALA A 453 23.16 -14.96 10.37
CA ALA A 453 23.14 -14.35 9.06
C ALA A 453 24.55 -14.00 8.57
N THR A 454 24.71 -13.97 7.26
CA THR A 454 25.91 -13.65 6.51
C THR A 454 25.56 -12.64 5.41
N ILE A 455 26.23 -11.49 5.45
CA ILE A 455 26.07 -10.44 4.45
C ILE A 455 27.41 -10.24 3.75
N ARG A 456 27.43 -10.39 2.43
CA ARG A 456 28.59 -10.08 1.60
C ARG A 456 28.42 -8.71 0.98
N LEU A 457 29.46 -7.89 1.06
CA LEU A 457 29.54 -6.59 0.38
C LEU A 457 30.46 -6.71 -0.81
N TYR A 458 29.96 -6.30 -1.97
CA TYR A 458 30.68 -6.25 -3.23
C TYR A 458 30.75 -4.83 -3.75
N ARG A 459 31.84 -4.49 -4.44
CA ARG A 459 32.01 -3.26 -5.19
C ARG A 459 31.84 -3.56 -6.67
N VAL A 460 31.13 -2.69 -7.39
CA VAL A 460 30.97 -2.79 -8.84
C VAL A 460 32.27 -2.34 -9.52
N ARG A 461 32.76 -3.15 -10.46
CA ARG A 461 33.85 -2.77 -11.35
C ARG A 461 33.30 -1.75 -12.35
N PRO A 462 33.90 -0.55 -12.43
CA PRO A 462 33.39 0.52 -13.29
C PRO A 462 33.41 0.08 -14.75
N ALA A 463 32.37 0.42 -15.49
CA ALA A 463 32.37 0.29 -16.93
C ALA A 463 33.37 1.29 -17.53
N PRO A 464 34.01 0.97 -18.67
CA PRO A 464 34.82 1.96 -19.38
C PRO A 464 33.91 3.11 -19.83
N PRO A 465 34.36 4.37 -19.68
CA PRO A 465 33.55 5.53 -20.07
C PRO A 465 33.25 5.47 -21.57
N SER A 466 31.99 5.67 -21.94
CA SER A 466 31.58 5.80 -23.33
C SER A 466 31.33 7.24 -23.70
N THR A 467 31.90 7.69 -24.82
CA THR A 467 31.64 9.04 -25.36
C THR A 467 30.33 9.13 -26.16
N ALA A 468 29.73 7.98 -26.50
CA ALA A 468 28.46 7.91 -27.21
C ALA A 468 27.70 6.63 -26.84
N GLN A 469 26.39 6.72 -26.66
CA GLN A 469 25.52 5.58 -26.40
C GLN A 469 24.39 5.56 -27.44
N HIS A 470 24.05 4.38 -27.94
CA HIS A 470 23.02 4.20 -28.95
C HIS A 470 22.03 3.14 -28.49
N TYR A 471 20.75 3.51 -28.45
CA TYR A 471 19.67 2.65 -27.99
C TYR A 471 18.56 2.56 -29.03
N GLY A 472 18.16 1.35 -29.38
CA GLY A 472 16.91 1.12 -30.10
C GLY A 472 15.78 0.95 -29.09
N LEU A 473 14.77 1.83 -29.08
CA LEU A 473 13.63 1.74 -28.14
C LEU A 473 12.74 0.51 -28.39
N ALA A 474 12.84 -0.10 -29.57
CA ALA A 474 12.21 -1.37 -29.88
C ALA A 474 12.97 -2.57 -29.31
N SER A 475 14.25 -2.41 -28.95
CA SER A 475 15.06 -3.47 -28.36
C SER A 475 14.59 -3.78 -26.94
N PRO A 476 14.42 -5.06 -26.57
CA PRO A 476 14.17 -5.45 -25.18
C PRO A 476 15.26 -4.96 -24.22
N ASP A 477 16.51 -4.88 -24.69
CA ASP A 477 17.66 -4.48 -23.86
C ASP A 477 17.55 -3.00 -23.40
N SER A 478 16.77 -2.17 -24.10
CA SER A 478 16.59 -0.73 -23.84
C SER A 478 15.39 -0.39 -22.97
N HIS A 479 14.65 -1.37 -22.45
CA HIS A 479 13.43 -1.11 -21.66
C HIS A 479 13.67 -0.25 -20.41
N HIS A 480 14.87 -0.31 -19.82
CA HIS A 480 15.26 0.52 -18.67
C HIS A 480 15.23 2.04 -18.95
N LEU A 481 15.17 2.45 -20.22
CA LEU A 481 15.03 3.85 -20.63
C LEU A 481 13.58 4.31 -20.71
N LEU A 482 12.61 3.40 -20.71
CA LEU A 482 11.19 3.71 -20.94
C LEU A 482 10.51 4.02 -19.61
N ALA A 483 10.05 5.25 -19.42
CA ALA A 483 9.16 5.61 -18.31
C ALA A 483 7.68 5.43 -18.72
N GLU A 484 6.77 6.20 -18.14
CA GLU A 484 5.36 6.17 -18.52
C GLU A 484 5.10 6.73 -19.93
N GLY A 485 4.00 6.27 -20.53
CA GLY A 485 3.49 6.77 -21.81
C GLY A 485 4.04 6.07 -23.06
N TRP A 486 4.72 4.94 -22.91
CA TRP A 486 5.16 4.08 -24.02
C TRP A 486 4.29 2.82 -24.15
N SER A 487 4.31 2.21 -25.33
CA SER A 487 3.70 0.90 -25.55
C SER A 487 4.48 -0.19 -24.79
N SER A 488 3.75 -1.16 -24.24
CA SER A 488 4.32 -2.27 -23.46
C SER A 488 5.21 -3.19 -24.28
N ALA A 489 4.83 -3.45 -25.53
CA ALA A 489 5.65 -4.15 -26.51
C ALA A 489 5.97 -3.22 -27.70
N ALA A 490 7.13 -3.45 -28.32
CA ALA A 490 7.41 -2.91 -29.64
C ALA A 490 6.48 -3.57 -30.65
N ALA A 491 6.14 -2.87 -31.72
CA ALA A 491 5.42 -3.52 -32.79
C ALA A 491 6.31 -4.59 -33.46
N PRO A 492 5.77 -5.74 -33.90
CA PRO A 492 6.57 -6.78 -34.56
C PRO A 492 7.34 -6.21 -35.77
N GLY A 493 8.68 -6.20 -35.70
CA GLY A 493 9.53 -5.62 -36.73
C GLY A 493 9.43 -4.09 -36.89
N GLY A 494 8.82 -3.37 -35.94
CA GLY A 494 8.54 -1.94 -36.00
C GLY A 494 8.92 -1.17 -34.74
N PRO A 495 8.55 0.12 -34.64
CA PRO A 495 8.99 1.00 -33.56
C PRO A 495 8.28 0.76 -32.23
N ARG A 496 8.87 1.31 -31.17
CA ARG A 496 8.18 1.65 -29.92
C ARG A 496 7.38 2.92 -30.13
N TYR A 497 6.13 2.97 -29.69
CA TYR A 497 5.27 4.14 -29.89
C TYR A 497 4.75 4.71 -28.57
N ALA A 498 4.45 6.01 -28.59
CA ALA A 498 3.86 6.72 -27.47
C ALA A 498 2.37 6.38 -27.34
N THR A 499 1.92 6.12 -26.11
CA THR A 499 0.52 5.86 -25.74
C THR A 499 -0.11 7.03 -24.98
N ARG A 500 0.71 8.02 -24.59
CA ARG A 500 0.27 9.29 -23.97
C ARG A 500 0.81 10.47 -24.81
N PRO A 501 0.20 11.68 -24.73
CA PRO A 501 0.73 12.87 -25.42
C PRO A 501 2.11 13.33 -24.92
N ALA A 502 2.44 12.99 -23.67
CA ALA A 502 3.68 13.41 -23.02
C ALA A 502 4.45 12.23 -22.39
N PRO A 503 4.97 11.27 -23.17
CA PRO A 503 5.79 10.18 -22.64
C PRO A 503 7.12 10.70 -22.08
N ALA A 504 7.77 9.86 -21.27
CA ALA A 504 9.08 10.18 -20.71
C ALA A 504 10.11 9.08 -20.95
N LEU A 505 11.36 9.50 -21.16
CA LEU A 505 12.54 8.64 -21.18
C LEU A 505 13.38 8.89 -19.93
N LEU A 506 14.05 7.85 -19.46
CA LEU A 506 15.03 7.87 -18.39
C LEU A 506 16.42 7.75 -19.03
N LEU A 507 17.29 8.70 -18.74
CA LEU A 507 18.61 8.82 -19.37
C LEU A 507 19.67 9.03 -18.29
N ASP A 508 20.83 8.40 -18.48
CA ASP A 508 22.03 8.70 -17.71
C ASP A 508 22.85 9.71 -18.53
N LEU A 509 22.73 10.99 -18.18
CA LEU A 509 23.39 12.08 -18.89
C LEU A 509 24.50 12.67 -18.02
N PRO A 510 25.66 13.02 -18.61
CA PRO A 510 26.75 13.57 -17.83
C PRO A 510 26.48 15.02 -17.40
N ASP A 511 26.90 15.38 -16.18
CA ASP A 511 26.78 16.74 -15.62
C ASP A 511 27.39 17.84 -16.51
N GLN A 512 28.42 17.50 -17.28
CA GLN A 512 29.06 18.42 -18.23
C GLN A 512 28.18 18.78 -19.44
N GLY A 513 26.99 18.19 -19.56
CA GLY A 513 26.10 18.36 -20.69
C GLY A 513 26.49 17.50 -21.89
N GLY A 514 25.76 17.67 -22.99
CA GLY A 514 25.95 16.86 -24.18
C GLY A 514 24.85 17.08 -25.22
N GLN A 515 24.73 16.12 -26.12
CA GLN A 515 23.68 16.12 -27.15
C GLN A 515 22.87 14.83 -27.06
N VAL A 516 21.55 14.96 -27.02
CA VAL A 516 20.63 13.84 -27.18
C VAL A 516 20.05 13.90 -28.59
N ILE A 517 20.22 12.83 -29.36
CA ILE A 517 19.65 12.73 -30.70
C ILE A 517 18.53 11.70 -30.66
N LEU A 518 17.31 12.14 -30.96
CA LEU A 518 16.15 11.28 -31.11
C LEU A 518 15.85 11.15 -32.61
N THR A 519 15.77 9.91 -33.09
CA THR A 519 15.34 9.62 -34.46
C THR A 519 13.98 8.96 -34.41
N MET A 520 13.01 9.59 -35.07
CA MET A 520 11.65 9.09 -35.17
C MET A 520 11.45 8.38 -36.52
N ASP A 521 10.53 7.41 -36.57
CA ASP A 521 10.20 6.72 -37.82
C ASP A 521 9.38 7.59 -38.79
N ALA A 522 8.71 8.62 -38.27
CA ALA A 522 8.03 9.64 -39.05
C ALA A 522 8.29 11.03 -38.47
N PRO A 523 8.28 12.10 -39.30
CA PRO A 523 8.38 13.47 -38.79
C PRO A 523 7.25 13.75 -37.79
N ALA A 524 7.62 14.34 -36.64
CA ALA A 524 6.66 14.77 -35.63
C ALA A 524 7.05 16.13 -35.05
N THR A 525 6.08 16.87 -34.56
CA THR A 525 6.28 18.12 -33.83
C THR A 525 6.27 17.81 -32.33
N ALA A 526 7.35 18.13 -31.63
CA ALA A 526 7.46 17.86 -30.19
C ALA A 526 8.19 18.97 -29.43
N ARG A 527 7.86 19.11 -28.14
CA ARG A 527 8.62 19.93 -27.17
C ARG A 527 9.31 19.01 -26.18
N TYR A 528 10.47 19.44 -25.70
CA TYR A 528 11.31 18.63 -24.83
C TYR A 528 11.58 19.36 -23.51
N ALA A 529 11.48 18.63 -22.41
CA ALA A 529 11.87 19.11 -21.09
C ALA A 529 12.70 18.04 -20.38
N LEU A 530 13.88 18.41 -19.88
CA LEU A 530 14.73 17.58 -19.04
C LEU A 530 14.53 18.00 -17.59
N ASN A 531 14.14 17.08 -16.71
CA ASN A 531 13.85 17.36 -15.30
C ASN A 531 12.89 18.56 -15.14
N SER A 532 11.81 18.56 -15.93
CA SER A 532 10.81 19.63 -16.01
C SER A 532 11.29 20.98 -16.54
N THR A 533 12.55 21.09 -16.99
CA THR A 533 13.11 22.31 -17.57
C THR A 533 13.16 22.20 -19.10
N PRO A 534 12.59 23.17 -19.85
CA PRO A 534 12.61 23.15 -21.31
C PRO A 534 14.02 23.10 -21.89
N VAL A 535 14.20 22.31 -22.96
CA VAL A 535 15.50 22.13 -23.63
C VAL A 535 15.46 22.66 -25.05
N ALA A 536 16.53 23.37 -25.44
CA ALA A 536 16.71 23.83 -26.81
C ALA A 536 16.91 22.64 -27.76
N HIS A 537 16.21 22.65 -28.88
CA HIS A 537 16.26 21.57 -29.86
C HIS A 537 16.19 22.10 -31.29
N GLN A 538 16.77 21.32 -32.20
CA GLN A 538 16.70 21.52 -33.64
C GLN A 538 16.09 20.29 -34.28
N VAL A 539 15.20 20.49 -35.27
CA VAL A 539 14.50 19.41 -35.96
C VAL A 539 14.86 19.44 -37.44
N GLU A 540 15.33 18.31 -37.95
CA GLU A 540 15.63 18.10 -39.36
C GLU A 540 14.98 16.79 -39.81
N GLY A 541 13.84 16.90 -40.52
CA GLY A 541 13.05 15.74 -40.91
C GLY A 541 12.52 14.97 -39.70
N SER A 542 13.00 13.74 -39.52
CA SER A 542 12.66 12.89 -38.37
C SER A 542 13.74 12.85 -37.28
N ARG A 543 14.81 13.64 -37.43
CA ARG A 543 15.90 13.76 -36.46
C ARG A 543 15.69 14.99 -35.59
N HIS A 544 15.67 14.78 -34.27
CA HIS A 544 15.59 15.83 -33.27
C HIS A 544 16.90 15.85 -32.48
N ALA A 545 17.65 16.94 -32.56
CA ALA A 545 18.87 17.15 -31.81
C ALA A 545 18.61 18.10 -30.64
N LEU A 546 18.77 17.61 -29.41
CA LEU A 546 18.60 18.36 -28.18
C LEU A 546 19.96 18.73 -27.62
N THR A 547 20.16 19.99 -27.27
CA THR A 547 21.40 20.47 -26.64
C THR A 547 21.20 20.53 -25.14
N ILE A 548 21.91 19.67 -24.40
CA ILE A 548 21.86 19.62 -22.94
C ILE A 548 22.99 20.51 -22.40
N PRO A 549 22.69 21.66 -21.77
CA PRO A 549 23.72 22.50 -21.19
C PRO A 549 24.33 21.85 -19.93
N PRO A 550 25.58 22.19 -19.58
CA PRO A 550 26.19 21.76 -18.33
C PRO A 550 25.33 22.14 -17.11
N GLY A 551 25.22 21.23 -16.15
CA GLY A 551 24.47 21.44 -14.90
C GLY A 551 22.95 21.35 -15.03
N LEU A 552 22.42 20.91 -16.17
CA LEU A 552 20.98 20.60 -16.31
C LEU A 552 20.65 19.13 -16.01
N ALA A 553 21.49 18.24 -16.51
CA ALA A 553 21.51 16.83 -16.13
C ALA A 553 22.16 16.75 -14.74
N THR A 554 21.34 16.67 -13.70
CA THR A 554 21.80 16.73 -12.29
C THR A 554 21.13 15.67 -11.43
N GLU A 555 20.15 14.97 -12.01
CA GLU A 555 19.47 13.88 -11.33
C GLU A 555 20.25 12.60 -11.61
N PRO A 556 20.26 11.63 -10.69
CA PRO A 556 20.97 10.38 -10.93
C PRO A 556 20.51 9.58 -12.14
N ILE A 557 19.25 9.78 -12.52
CA ILE A 557 18.67 9.32 -13.79
C ILE A 557 17.79 10.47 -14.24
N ASP A 558 18.21 11.18 -15.28
CA ASP A 558 17.50 12.33 -15.77
C ASP A 558 16.24 11.92 -16.54
N ARG A 559 15.20 12.71 -16.36
CA ARG A 559 13.90 12.45 -16.97
C ARG A 559 13.67 13.40 -18.14
N LEU A 560 13.70 12.84 -19.36
CA LEU A 560 13.37 13.58 -20.58
C LEU A 560 11.89 13.37 -20.93
N GLN A 561 11.07 14.40 -20.71
CA GLN A 561 9.68 14.43 -21.17
C GLN A 561 9.60 14.92 -22.61
N ILE A 562 8.86 14.19 -23.44
CA ILE A 562 8.61 14.50 -24.85
C ILE A 562 7.13 14.84 -24.96
N THR A 563 6.77 16.10 -25.26
CA THR A 563 5.38 16.51 -25.49
C THR A 563 5.11 16.58 -26.99
N PHE A 564 4.39 15.60 -27.52
CA PHE A 564 3.96 15.60 -28.92
C PHE A 564 2.83 16.63 -29.11
N LEU A 565 2.96 17.45 -30.15
CA LEU A 565 1.98 18.48 -30.50
C LEU A 565 1.03 18.06 -31.62
N ASP A 566 1.38 17.00 -32.35
CA ASP A 566 0.55 16.46 -33.41
C ASP A 566 -0.65 15.69 -32.84
N ALA A 567 -1.71 15.54 -33.65
CA ALA A 567 -2.85 14.73 -33.27
C ALA A 567 -2.46 13.24 -33.15
N PRO A 568 -2.93 12.51 -32.13
CA PRO A 568 -2.62 11.10 -31.97
C PRO A 568 -3.20 10.28 -33.12
N ARG A 569 -2.42 9.33 -33.62
CA ARG A 569 -2.87 8.36 -34.62
C ARG A 569 -3.46 7.13 -33.95
N PRO A 570 -4.59 6.57 -34.43
CA PRO A 570 -5.10 5.30 -33.93
C PRO A 570 -4.07 4.18 -34.05
N ALA A 571 -3.88 3.39 -33.00
CA ALA A 571 -2.97 2.23 -33.02
C ALA A 571 -3.30 1.22 -34.13
N ALA A 572 -4.58 1.14 -34.51
CA ALA A 572 -5.07 0.34 -35.63
C ALA A 572 -4.44 0.72 -36.97
N GLU A 573 -4.22 2.01 -37.23
CA GLU A 573 -3.60 2.48 -38.48
C GLU A 573 -2.13 2.08 -38.55
N VAL A 574 -1.42 2.16 -37.41
CA VAL A 574 -0.03 1.72 -37.27
C VAL A 574 0.06 0.19 -37.43
N ALA A 575 -0.85 -0.55 -36.78
CA ALA A 575 -0.90 -2.01 -36.85
C ALA A 575 -1.23 -2.51 -38.27
N ALA A 576 -2.15 -1.85 -38.98
CA ALA A 576 -2.49 -2.18 -40.37
C ALA A 576 -1.28 -1.99 -41.31
N ALA A 577 -0.48 -0.95 -41.08
CA ALA A 577 0.72 -0.69 -41.86
C ALA A 577 1.83 -1.73 -41.61
N LEU A 578 1.98 -2.21 -40.37
CA LEU A 578 3.04 -3.16 -39.99
C LEU A 578 2.67 -4.62 -40.26
N ALA A 579 1.38 -4.97 -40.18
CA ALA A 579 0.87 -6.34 -40.40
C ALA A 579 -0.31 -6.35 -41.40
N PRO A 580 -0.08 -6.02 -42.68
CA PRO A 580 -1.14 -5.88 -43.68
C PRO A 580 -1.90 -7.18 -44.00
N GLN A 581 -1.33 -8.35 -43.67
CA GLN A 581 -1.96 -9.68 -43.83
C GLN A 581 -2.53 -10.24 -42.52
N GLY A 582 -2.68 -9.38 -41.50
CA GLY A 582 -3.09 -9.78 -40.16
C GLY A 582 -1.97 -10.47 -39.37
N THR A 583 -2.10 -10.49 -38.04
CA THR A 583 -1.07 -11.02 -37.13
C THR A 583 -1.50 -12.35 -36.53
N PRO A 584 -0.70 -13.43 -36.61
CA PRO A 584 -1.04 -14.70 -35.97
C PRO A 584 -1.15 -14.55 -34.44
N ILE A 585 -2.14 -15.21 -33.85
CA ILE A 585 -2.36 -15.20 -32.39
C ILE A 585 -1.66 -16.42 -31.80
N GLY A 586 -0.42 -16.25 -31.35
CA GLY A 586 0.38 -17.32 -30.74
C GLY A 586 0.39 -18.60 -31.58
N ALA A 587 0.13 -19.75 -30.94
CA ALA A 587 0.05 -21.06 -31.58
C ALA A 587 -1.39 -21.51 -31.93
N THR A 588 -2.37 -20.61 -31.85
CA THR A 588 -3.81 -20.96 -31.98
C THR A 588 -4.27 -21.29 -33.40
N GLY A 589 -3.45 -20.98 -34.41
CA GLY A 589 -3.84 -21.08 -35.83
C GLY A 589 -4.78 -19.96 -36.30
N SER A 590 -5.22 -19.07 -35.42
CA SER A 590 -6.04 -17.90 -35.77
C SER A 590 -5.17 -16.66 -36.04
N ARG A 591 -5.70 -15.72 -36.83
CA ARG A 591 -5.06 -14.44 -37.14
C ARG A 591 -5.97 -13.29 -36.75
N LEU A 592 -5.38 -12.23 -36.25
CA LEU A 592 -6.04 -10.93 -36.09
C LEU A 592 -6.25 -10.30 -37.46
N ASP A 593 -7.39 -9.66 -37.65
CA ASP A 593 -7.65 -8.86 -38.85
C ASP A 593 -6.63 -7.73 -38.99
N PRO A 594 -6.30 -7.31 -40.23
CA PRO A 594 -5.45 -6.15 -40.46
C PRO A 594 -5.99 -4.92 -39.72
N GLY A 595 -5.11 -4.24 -38.97
CA GLY A 595 -5.47 -3.09 -38.15
C GLY A 595 -6.02 -3.41 -36.76
N VAL A 596 -6.00 -4.68 -36.34
CA VAL A 596 -6.27 -5.07 -34.95
C VAL A 596 -4.95 -5.45 -34.27
N ALA A 597 -4.53 -4.65 -33.30
CA ALA A 597 -3.45 -4.97 -32.37
C ALA A 597 -4.01 -5.61 -31.10
N LEU A 598 -3.39 -6.69 -30.66
CA LEU A 598 -3.72 -7.37 -29.42
C LEU A 598 -2.46 -7.47 -28.56
N VAL A 599 -2.53 -6.97 -27.33
CA VAL A 599 -1.51 -7.23 -26.30
C VAL A 599 -2.20 -7.94 -25.15
N ILE A 600 -1.70 -9.11 -24.80
CA ILE A 600 -2.16 -9.87 -23.64
C ILE A 600 -1.05 -9.85 -22.61
N ARG A 601 -1.38 -9.38 -21.40
CA ARG A 601 -0.54 -9.52 -20.22
C ARG A 601 -1.20 -10.55 -19.31
N SER A 602 -0.53 -11.68 -19.09
CA SER A 602 -1.06 -12.74 -18.23
C SER A 602 -1.31 -12.21 -16.82
N ALA A 603 -2.40 -12.67 -16.19
CA ALA A 603 -2.58 -12.52 -14.76
C ALA A 603 -1.39 -13.15 -14.02
N GLY A 604 -1.07 -12.61 -12.84
CA GLY A 604 0.02 -13.10 -12.00
C GLY A 604 0.50 -12.03 -11.03
N GLN A 605 1.50 -12.37 -10.21
CA GLN A 605 2.08 -11.43 -9.24
C GLN A 605 2.61 -10.14 -9.89
N GLU A 606 2.91 -10.20 -11.19
CA GLU A 606 3.47 -9.07 -11.95
C GLU A 606 2.44 -8.17 -12.64
N VAL A 607 1.18 -8.59 -12.71
CA VAL A 607 0.15 -7.91 -13.51
C VAL A 607 -1.12 -7.68 -12.69
N GLY A 608 -1.42 -8.59 -11.76
CA GLY A 608 -2.61 -8.56 -10.91
C GLY A 608 -3.40 -9.87 -11.00
N ASP A 609 -4.55 -9.91 -10.32
CA ASP A 609 -5.42 -11.09 -10.28
C ASP A 609 -6.09 -11.39 -11.64
N PHE A 610 -6.11 -10.41 -12.54
CA PHE A 610 -6.71 -10.52 -13.86
C PHE A 610 -5.69 -10.25 -14.96
N ALA A 611 -5.88 -10.91 -16.10
CA ALA A 611 -5.08 -10.64 -17.29
C ALA A 611 -5.56 -9.32 -17.91
N HIS A 612 -4.63 -8.51 -18.41
CA HIS A 612 -4.98 -7.31 -19.17
C HIS A 612 -4.96 -7.65 -20.65
N ILE A 613 -6.09 -7.44 -21.31
CA ILE A 613 -6.23 -7.63 -22.75
C ILE A 613 -6.41 -6.24 -23.35
N LEU A 614 -5.39 -5.78 -24.08
CA LEU A 614 -5.46 -4.51 -24.79
C LEU A 614 -5.74 -4.78 -26.27
N VAL A 615 -6.90 -4.31 -26.73
CA VAL A 615 -7.30 -4.32 -28.15
C VAL A 615 -7.12 -2.90 -28.69
N ASN A 616 -6.24 -2.73 -29.68
CA ASN A 616 -5.89 -1.42 -30.25
C ASN A 616 -5.48 -0.39 -29.18
N GLY A 617 -4.76 -0.85 -28.15
CA GLY A 617 -4.30 -0.01 -27.04
C GLY A 617 -5.38 0.37 -26.02
N ARG A 618 -6.60 -0.18 -26.13
CA ARG A 618 -7.67 -0.02 -25.14
C ARG A 618 -7.85 -1.31 -24.36
N GLU A 619 -7.91 -1.20 -23.05
CA GLU A 619 -8.25 -2.32 -22.17
C GLU A 619 -9.69 -2.78 -22.45
N ALA A 620 -9.84 -4.08 -22.72
CA ALA A 620 -11.07 -4.72 -23.20
C ALA A 620 -11.90 -5.35 -22.07
#